data_AF-A0A699U632-F1
#
_entry.id   AF-A0A699U632-F1
#
_cell.length_a   1.000
_cell.length_b   1.000
_cell.length_c   1.000
_cell.angle_alpha   90.00
_cell.angle_beta   90.00
_cell.angle_gamma   90.00
#
_symmetry.space_group_name_H-M   'P 1'
#
loop_
_entity.id
_entity.type
_entity.pdbx_description
1 polymer ?
#
loop_
_entity_poly.entity_id
_entity_poly.type
_entity_poly.pdbx_seq_one_letter_code
_entity_poly.pdbx_strand_id
1 'polypeptide(L)'
;KYVDRGSYLFVAQVVEKEPAERRLKDVPVICKFSDVFLEDLLGLPPPRQVEFKIELVPGAAPVVRAPYRLAPSEMKELAKQLQELSDKGFIRPSSSP
;
A
#
# COMPACT_ATOMS: atom_id res chain seq x y z
N LYS A 1 -63.48 36.14 -2.63
CA LYS A 1 -63.65 34.69 -2.90
C LYS A 1 -62.33 33.99 -2.52
N TYR A 2 -62.36 33.34 -1.36
CA TYR A 2 -61.41 32.39 -0.76
C TYR A 2 -59.89 32.63 -0.86
N VAL A 3 -59.33 33.35 0.12
CA VAL A 3 -58.24 32.86 1.01
C VAL A 3 -58.43 33.56 2.36
N ASP A 4 -59.12 32.92 3.30
CA ASP A 4 -59.38 33.44 4.67
C ASP A 4 -58.86 32.48 5.76
N ARG A 5 -57.89 31.62 5.43
CA ARG A 5 -57.21 30.77 6.41
C ARG A 5 -55.74 30.68 6.05
N GLY A 6 -54.91 31.34 6.86
CA GLY A 6 -53.46 31.36 6.72
C GLY A 6 -52.92 29.93 6.59
N SER A 7 -52.31 29.64 5.45
CA SER A 7 -51.77 28.32 5.14
C SER A 7 -50.25 28.41 5.20
N TYR A 8 -49.61 27.46 5.89
CA TYR A 8 -48.16 27.42 6.02
C TYR A 8 -47.54 26.80 4.75
N LEU A 9 -46.70 27.58 4.07
CA LEU A 9 -45.85 27.10 2.99
C LEU A 9 -44.54 26.59 3.59
N PHE A 10 -44.22 25.32 3.36
CA PHE A 10 -42.93 24.75 3.67
C PHE A 10 -42.15 24.58 2.37
N VAL A 11 -40.99 25.23 2.30
CA VAL A 11 -40.04 25.04 1.22
C VAL A 11 -38.96 24.10 1.73
N ALA A 12 -38.85 22.92 1.12
CA ALA A 12 -37.75 21.99 1.36
C ALA A 12 -36.74 22.13 0.23
N GLN A 13 -35.51 22.48 0.58
CA GLN A 13 -34.37 22.47 -0.33
C GLN A 13 -33.56 21.20 -0.06
N VAL A 14 -33.46 20.32 -1.07
CA VAL A 14 -32.56 19.16 -1.01
C VAL A 14 -31.26 19.56 -1.70
N VAL A 15 -30.18 19.54 -0.93
CA VAL A 15 -28.82 19.76 -1.45
C VAL A 15 -28.14 18.40 -1.49
N GLU A 16 -27.78 17.96 -2.69
CA GLU A 16 -26.97 16.76 -2.87
C GLU A 16 -25.56 17.05 -2.33
N LYS A 17 -25.19 16.38 -1.25
CA LYS A 17 -23.89 16.55 -0.62
C LYS A 17 -22.94 15.54 -1.24
N GLU A 18 -21.92 16.01 -1.92
CA GLU A 18 -20.77 15.19 -2.33
C GLU A 18 -20.35 14.30 -1.14
N PRO A 19 -20.19 12.98 -1.33
CA PRO A 19 -19.81 12.10 -0.25
C PRO A 19 -18.47 12.57 0.30
N ALA A 20 -18.41 12.83 1.60
CA ALA A 20 -17.16 13.20 2.25
C ALA A 20 -16.11 12.13 1.93
N GLU A 21 -14.97 12.55 1.38
CA GLU A 21 -13.85 11.65 1.12
C GLU A 21 -13.50 10.89 2.40
N ARG A 22 -13.68 9.58 2.36
CA ARG A 22 -13.34 8.72 3.50
C ARG A 22 -11.83 8.55 3.53
N ARG A 23 -11.21 9.05 4.58
CA ARG A 23 -9.79 8.85 4.85
C ARG A 23 -9.56 7.54 5.57
N LEU A 24 -8.37 6.96 5.44
CA LEU A 24 -7.98 5.77 6.23
C LEU A 24 -8.13 6.01 7.75
N LYS A 25 -7.96 7.26 8.18
CA LYS A 25 -8.13 7.71 9.57
C LYS A 25 -9.60 7.66 10.06
N ASP A 26 -10.56 7.50 9.16
CA ASP A 26 -11.98 7.38 9.49
C ASP A 26 -12.38 5.94 9.83
N VAL A 27 -11.47 4.97 9.60
CA VAL A 27 -11.69 3.55 9.91
C VAL A 27 -11.16 3.28 11.33
N PRO A 28 -12.03 2.97 12.30
CA PRO A 28 -11.62 2.81 13.71
C PRO A 28 -10.55 1.73 13.93
N VAL A 29 -10.51 0.71 13.08
CA VAL A 29 -9.51 -0.36 13.16
C VAL A 29 -8.12 0.15 12.76
N ILE A 30 -8.02 0.98 11.73
CA ILE A 30 -6.73 1.51 11.26
C ILE A 30 -6.12 2.42 12.32
N CYS A 31 -6.94 3.27 12.96
CA CYS A 31 -6.48 4.14 14.04
C CYS A 31 -6.00 3.37 15.28
N LYS A 32 -6.53 2.16 15.53
CA LYS A 32 -6.07 1.31 16.64
C LYS A 32 -4.71 0.66 16.37
N PHE A 33 -4.31 0.54 15.11
CA PHE A 33 -3.08 -0.13 14.66
C PHE A 33 -2.28 0.77 13.72
N SER A 34 -2.16 2.06 14.06
CA SER A 34 -1.48 3.05 13.21
C SER A 34 0.00 2.74 12.98
N ASP A 35 0.62 1.98 13.88
CA ASP A 35 1.98 1.45 13.80
C ASP A 35 2.12 0.32 12.76
N VAL A 36 1.03 -0.39 12.45
CA VAL A 36 0.99 -1.44 11.42
C VAL A 36 0.69 -0.86 10.04
N PHE A 37 -0.16 0.16 9.97
CA PHE A 37 -0.60 0.80 8.73
C PHE A 37 0.15 2.11 8.45
N LEU A 38 1.48 2.04 8.46
CA LEU A 38 2.33 3.18 8.13
C LEU A 38 2.31 3.46 6.62
N GLU A 39 2.52 4.72 6.26
CA GLU A 39 2.61 5.16 4.87
C GLU A 39 3.87 4.63 4.17
N ASP A 40 4.91 4.28 4.94
CA ASP A 40 6.14 3.67 4.45
C ASP A 40 6.57 2.47 5.32
N LEU A 41 7.29 1.54 4.71
CA LEU A 41 7.84 0.35 5.37
C LEU A 41 9.09 0.71 6.18
N LEU A 42 9.05 0.46 7.49
CA LEU A 42 10.15 0.77 8.42
C LEU A 42 11.36 -0.17 8.35
N GLY A 43 11.33 -1.16 7.46
CA GLY A 43 12.39 -2.16 7.29
C GLY A 43 11.90 -3.58 7.57
N LEU A 44 12.84 -4.48 7.84
CA LEU A 44 12.53 -5.88 8.09
C LEU A 44 11.70 -6.06 9.38
N PRO A 45 10.72 -6.98 9.38
CA PRO A 45 10.02 -7.32 10.60
C PRO A 45 11.00 -7.91 11.62
N PRO A 46 10.68 -7.83 12.94
CA PRO A 46 11.47 -8.46 13.97
C PRO A 46 11.72 -9.96 13.67
N PRO A 47 12.86 -10.52 14.13
CA PRO A 47 13.14 -11.94 13.96
C PRO A 47 11.97 -12.78 14.45
N ARG A 48 11.49 -13.67 13.58
CA ARG A 48 10.43 -14.62 13.91
C ARG A 48 11.06 -15.86 14.56
N GLN A 49 10.32 -16.52 15.46
CA GLN A 49 10.78 -17.77 16.09
C GLN A 49 10.98 -18.92 15.08
N VAL A 50 10.32 -18.83 13.92
CA VAL A 50 10.42 -19.81 12.84
C VAL A 50 11.16 -19.17 11.68
N GLU A 51 12.23 -19.83 11.24
CA GLU A 51 12.95 -19.48 10.02
C GLU A 51 12.18 -19.97 8.79
N PHE A 52 12.06 -19.11 7.78
CA PHE A 52 11.50 -19.49 6.49
C PHE A 52 12.57 -20.24 5.70
N LYS A 53 12.33 -21.53 5.44
CA LYS A 53 13.19 -22.36 4.59
C LYS A 53 12.48 -22.66 3.28
N ILE A 54 13.21 -22.51 2.17
CA ILE A 54 12.75 -22.96 0.85
C ILE A 54 13.26 -24.39 0.67
N GLU A 55 12.36 -25.36 0.69
CA GLU A 55 12.68 -26.76 0.41
C GLU A 55 12.71 -26.98 -1.11
N LEU A 56 13.84 -27.48 -1.60
CA LEU A 56 14.00 -27.81 -3.01
C LEU A 56 13.64 -29.28 -3.23
N VAL A 57 12.99 -29.56 -4.37
CA VAL A 57 12.80 -30.94 -4.83
C VAL A 57 14.17 -31.58 -5.03
N PRO A 58 14.40 -32.84 -4.59
CA PRO A 58 15.67 -33.53 -4.81
C PRO A 58 16.11 -33.48 -6.28
N GLY A 59 17.34 -33.05 -6.53
CA GLY A 59 17.90 -32.90 -7.87
C GLY A 59 17.63 -31.57 -8.57
N ALA A 60 16.88 -30.65 -7.96
CA ALA A 60 16.72 -29.29 -8.47
C ALA A 60 18.06 -28.53 -8.45
N ALA A 61 18.46 -27.99 -9.60
CA ALA A 61 19.64 -27.14 -9.74
C ALA A 61 19.25 -25.65 -9.73
N PRO A 62 20.14 -24.74 -9.26
CA PRO A 62 19.95 -23.31 -9.43
C PRO A 62 19.75 -22.94 -10.90
N VAL A 63 18.87 -21.96 -11.15
CA VAL A 63 18.61 -21.46 -12.49
C VAL A 63 19.37 -20.14 -12.67
N VAL A 64 20.31 -20.11 -13.61
CA VAL A 64 21.03 -18.90 -13.99
C VAL A 64 20.45 -18.36 -15.29
N ARG A 65 20.01 -17.10 -15.28
CA ARG A 65 19.52 -16.39 -16.46
C ARG A 65 20.09 -14.98 -16.51
N ALA A 66 20.39 -14.51 -17.72
CA ALA A 66 20.81 -13.14 -17.93
C ALA A 66 19.66 -12.17 -17.60
N PRO A 67 19.93 -11.00 -17.01
CA PRO A 67 18.92 -9.95 -16.85
C PRO A 67 18.37 -9.48 -18.20
N TYR A 68 17.12 -9.04 -18.20
CA TYR A 68 16.52 -8.43 -19.38
C TYR A 68 17.14 -7.06 -19.70
N ARG A 69 17.13 -6.69 -20.99
CA ARG A 69 17.53 -5.35 -21.41
C ARG A 69 16.43 -4.36 -21.07
N LEU A 70 16.80 -3.27 -20.39
CA LEU A 70 15.92 -2.18 -20.02
C LEU A 70 16.34 -0.89 -20.73
N ALA A 71 15.39 -0.01 -20.99
CA ALA A 71 15.69 1.33 -21.46
C ALA A 71 16.43 2.14 -20.36
N PRO A 72 17.19 3.20 -20.71
CA PRO A 72 17.92 3.98 -19.72
C PRO A 72 17.05 4.57 -18.59
N SER A 73 15.81 4.96 -18.89
CA SER A 73 14.84 5.47 -17.90
C SER A 73 14.41 4.38 -16.91
N GLU A 74 14.12 3.18 -17.39
CA GLU A 74 13.73 2.03 -16.58
C GLU A 74 14.90 1.57 -15.69
N MET A 75 16.12 1.55 -16.23
CA MET A 75 17.31 1.19 -15.47
C MET A 75 17.56 2.18 -14.32
N LYS A 76 17.31 3.48 -14.55
CA LYS A 76 17.43 4.51 -13.51
C LYS A 76 16.40 4.32 -12.39
N GLU A 77 15.16 4.02 -12.74
CA GLU A 77 14.11 3.77 -11.75
C GLU A 77 14.38 2.49 -10.96
N LEU A 78 14.79 1.42 -11.64
CA LEU A 78 15.16 0.16 -10.98
C LEU A 78 16.32 0.37 -10.00
N ALA A 79 17.35 1.12 -10.38
CA ALA A 79 18.47 1.42 -9.49
C ALA A 79 18.02 2.20 -8.25
N LYS A 80 17.11 3.16 -8.40
CA LYS A 80 16.52 3.92 -7.28
C LYS A 80 15.79 3.00 -6.32
N GLN A 81 14.92 2.12 -6.83
CA GLN A 81 14.17 1.16 -6.01
C GLN A 81 15.07 0.17 -5.29
N LEU A 82 16.11 -0.34 -5.95
CA LEU A 82 17.10 -1.22 -5.33
C LEU A 82 17.86 -0.52 -4.21
N GLN A 83 18.21 0.76 -4.39
CA GLN A 83 18.86 1.54 -3.34
C GLN A 83 17.93 1.71 -2.13
N GLU A 84 16.67 2.10 -2.35
CA GLU A 84 15.68 2.24 -1.27
C GLU A 84 15.48 0.92 -0.50
N LEU A 85 15.42 -0.22 -1.19
CA LEU A 85 15.30 -1.53 -0.54
C LEU A 85 16.56 -1.92 0.24
N SER A 86 17.74 -1.57 -0.28
CA SER A 86 19.02 -1.81 0.40
C SER A 86 19.14 -0.96 1.66
N ASP A 87 18.79 0.33 1.58
CA ASP A 87 18.84 1.28 2.70
C ASP A 87 17.87 0.86 3.83
N LYS A 88 16.72 0.28 3.46
CA LYS A 88 15.75 -0.30 4.39
C LYS A 88 16.14 -1.70 4.90
N GLY A 89 17.22 -2.28 4.38
CA GLY A 89 17.73 -3.59 4.79
C GLY A 89 16.93 -4.80 4.29
N PHE A 90 16.02 -4.61 3.33
CA PHE A 90 15.23 -5.71 2.75
C PHE A 90 16.08 -6.62 1.84
N ILE A 91 17.09 -6.05 1.19
CA ILE A 91 18.01 -6.77 0.31
C ILE A 91 19.45 -6.47 0.69
N ARG A 92 20.36 -7.34 0.26
CA ARG A 92 21.80 -7.15 0.38
C ARG A 92 22.51 -7.77 -0.84
N PRO A 93 23.72 -7.31 -1.18
CA PRO A 93 24.54 -8.00 -2.18
C PRO A 93 24.73 -9.47 -1.83
N SER A 94 24.70 -10.33 -2.85
CA SER A 94 24.86 -11.78 -2.69
C SER A 94 25.63 -12.37 -3.86
N SER A 95 26.17 -13.58 -3.65
CA SER A 95 26.80 -14.39 -4.69
C SER A 95 26.07 -15.73 -4.73
N SER A 96 25.03 -15.82 -5.55
CA SER A 96 24.29 -17.06 -5.80
C SER A 96 25.04 -17.93 -6.81
N PRO A 97 25.06 -19.27 -6.64
CA PRO A 97 25.55 -20.20 -7.66
C PRO A 97 24.65 -20.25 -8.89
#